data_AF-Q1RH42-F1
#
_entry.id   AF-Q1RH42-F1
#
_cell.length_a   1.000
_cell.length_b   1.000
_cell.length_c   1.000
_cell.angle_alpha   90.00
_cell.angle_beta   90.00
_cell.angle_gamma   90.00
#
_symmetry.space_group_name_H-M   'P 1'
#
loop_
_entity.id
_entity.type
_entity.pdbx_description
1 polymer ?
#
loop_
_entity_poly.entity_id
_entity_poly.type
_entity_poly.pdbx_seq_one_letter_code
_entity_poly.pdbx_strand_id
1 'polypeptide(L)'
;MQEFKINSASVAHMATQVRVKQLATRDSQYKVLASIVETWEKNQADKSGEANYKEIIKDLKEYSTLSKSINDYFHEQKIPATDLGYPIKFNKTDLQLKMAYKYAKQQDDNLIAQIKNGHFYNNQYCYVDSTKLPVLQADNSDSYYGNENSSVSSVLLASINASLGNKDINMPGAATFFPFYNSKYTTLPKTFTKDYDSSNENGMMLFGDYQFGGHRYLKYQFIFGPEDCSSSVGKATGLATEQIKTITTREMRENYSQYGYELVTELKSIDEQQLKLIQPGDIYLRGTHTAIIATLPDNESNITTLQFARDIEYATEKKISGGGLYNYNLSEQLKGHSSNPIYILRAENSKPLDEEVSSLDFLNKIDNAYTDLYPNGPDGDVVGDCSIFFEDLG
;
A
#
# COMPACT_ATOMS: atom_id res chain seq x y z
N MET A 1 -6.22 -6.03 20.33
CA MET A 1 -6.07 -6.79 19.07
C MET A 1 -5.60 -8.17 19.44
N GLN A 2 -6.16 -9.23 18.86
CA GLN A 2 -5.84 -10.60 19.25
C GLN A 2 -4.46 -10.96 18.74
N GLU A 3 -3.56 -11.33 19.66
CA GLU A 3 -2.28 -11.94 19.32
C GLU A 3 -2.56 -13.24 18.54
N PHE A 4 -1.85 -13.43 17.42
CA PHE A 4 -1.96 -14.66 16.63
C PHE A 4 -0.58 -15.30 16.47
N LYS A 5 -0.55 -16.57 16.09
CA LYS A 5 0.70 -17.30 15.86
C LYS A 5 1.09 -17.21 14.39
N ILE A 6 2.38 -17.02 14.15
CA ILE A 6 3.01 -17.15 12.84
C ILE A 6 3.41 -18.61 12.72
N ASN A 7 2.66 -19.37 11.93
CA ASN A 7 2.77 -20.83 11.86
C ASN A 7 2.90 -21.37 10.42
N SER A 8 2.91 -20.49 9.41
CA SER A 8 3.15 -20.85 8.02
C SER A 8 4.01 -19.80 7.34
N ALA A 9 4.76 -20.23 6.32
CA ALA A 9 5.58 -19.34 5.51
C ALA A 9 4.75 -18.21 4.88
N SER A 10 3.55 -18.50 4.39
CA SER A 10 2.65 -17.49 3.80
C SER A 10 2.23 -16.41 4.80
N VAL A 11 1.93 -16.78 6.05
CA VAL A 11 1.57 -15.83 7.11
C VAL A 11 2.78 -14.97 7.48
N ALA A 12 3.94 -15.59 7.69
CA ALA A 12 5.21 -14.89 7.97
C ALA A 12 5.55 -13.88 6.88
N HIS A 13 5.45 -14.32 5.63
CA HIS A 13 5.78 -13.51 4.47
C HIS A 13 4.81 -12.35 4.30
N MET A 14 3.51 -12.56 4.45
CA MET A 14 2.53 -11.48 4.34
C MET A 14 2.66 -10.46 5.48
N ALA A 15 2.88 -10.94 6.71
CA ALA A 15 3.14 -10.08 7.87
C ALA A 15 4.41 -9.23 7.65
N THR A 16 5.46 -9.83 7.10
CA THR A 16 6.70 -9.12 6.75
C THR A 16 6.46 -8.08 5.66
N GLN A 17 5.79 -8.44 4.56
CA GLN A 17 5.46 -7.51 3.46
C GLN A 17 4.75 -6.26 3.96
N VAL A 18 3.77 -6.43 4.86
CA VAL A 18 3.07 -5.30 5.49
C VAL A 18 4.03 -4.52 6.38
N ARG A 19 4.73 -5.20 7.29
CA ARG A 19 5.55 -4.58 8.32
C ARG A 19 6.68 -3.72 7.75
N VAL A 20 7.48 -4.28 6.85
CA VAL A 20 8.67 -3.60 6.31
C VAL A 20 8.30 -2.38 5.46
N LYS A 21 7.10 -2.36 4.88
CA LYS A 21 6.57 -1.18 4.17
C LYS A 21 6.11 -0.09 5.11
N GLN A 22 5.56 -0.44 6.28
CA GLN A 22 5.28 0.55 7.32
C GLN A 22 6.58 1.22 7.78
N LEU A 23 7.64 0.44 8.01
CA LEU A 23 8.94 0.95 8.41
C LEU A 23 9.56 1.84 7.31
N ALA A 24 9.55 1.37 6.05
CA ALA A 24 10.07 2.17 4.92
C ALA A 24 9.25 3.45 4.67
N THR A 25 7.93 3.39 4.81
CA THR A 25 7.06 4.57 4.75
C THR A 25 7.40 5.55 5.87
N ARG A 26 7.62 5.04 7.09
CA ARG A 26 7.98 5.88 8.22
C ARG A 26 9.29 6.63 7.96
N ASP A 27 10.32 5.89 7.58
CA ASP A 27 11.66 6.45 7.43
C ASP A 27 11.74 7.40 6.23
N SER A 28 11.06 7.09 5.12
CA SER A 28 10.97 8.01 3.99
C SER A 28 10.24 9.31 4.34
N GLN A 29 9.13 9.23 5.08
CA GLN A 29 8.43 10.42 5.55
C GLN A 29 9.30 11.26 6.48
N TYR A 30 10.07 10.63 7.37
CA TYR A 30 11.02 11.35 8.22
C TYR A 30 12.17 11.99 7.44
N LYS A 31 12.72 11.33 6.42
CA LYS A 31 13.72 11.93 5.53
C LYS A 31 13.17 13.18 4.83
N VAL A 32 11.96 13.10 4.28
CA VAL A 32 11.32 14.24 3.60
C VAL A 32 10.98 15.35 4.60
N LEU A 33 10.47 15.01 5.79
CA LEU A 33 10.24 15.97 6.87
C LEU A 33 11.54 16.71 7.24
N ALA A 34 12.64 16.00 7.47
CA ALA A 34 13.92 16.60 7.81
C ALA A 34 14.40 17.58 6.73
N SER A 35 14.26 17.20 5.45
CA SER A 35 14.54 18.06 4.29
C SER A 35 13.68 19.34 4.29
N ILE A 36 12.37 19.22 4.54
CA ILE A 36 11.46 20.37 4.65
C ILE A 36 11.91 21.30 5.78
N VAL A 37 12.18 20.77 6.97
CA VAL A 37 12.59 21.56 8.13
C VAL A 37 13.91 22.28 7.87
N GLU A 38 14.90 21.56 7.34
CA GLU A 38 16.21 22.13 7.01
C GLU A 38 16.09 23.27 5.99
N THR A 39 15.37 23.05 4.87
CA THR A 39 15.17 24.08 3.85
C THR A 39 14.34 25.25 4.37
N TRP A 40 13.31 24.98 5.16
CA TRP A 40 12.49 26.03 5.77
C TRP A 40 13.30 26.92 6.71
N GLU A 41 14.13 26.33 7.58
CA GLU A 41 14.97 27.08 8.52
C GLU A 41 16.07 27.90 7.81
N LYS A 42 16.63 27.39 6.71
CA LYS A 42 17.55 28.16 5.85
C LYS A 42 16.85 29.35 5.18
N ASN A 43 15.63 29.15 4.67
CA ASN A 43 14.88 30.16 3.92
C ASN A 43 14.23 31.25 4.80
N GLN A 44 14.15 31.06 6.13
CA GLN A 44 13.66 32.10 7.05
C GLN A 44 14.52 33.37 7.06
N ALA A 45 15.74 33.31 6.52
CA ALA A 45 16.56 34.50 6.29
C ALA A 45 16.03 35.40 5.14
N ASP A 46 15.25 34.83 4.19
CA ASP A 46 14.95 35.47 2.90
C ASP A 46 13.46 35.81 2.68
N LYS A 47 12.51 35.17 3.39
CA LYS A 47 11.05 35.40 3.25
C LYS A 47 10.30 35.25 4.59
N SER A 48 9.16 35.94 4.75
CA SER A 48 8.27 35.74 5.90
C SER A 48 7.53 34.39 5.83
N GLY A 49 7.20 33.81 6.99
CA GLY A 49 6.47 32.52 7.06
C GLY A 49 5.14 32.52 6.29
N GLU A 50 4.41 33.64 6.32
CA GLU A 50 3.16 33.82 5.57
C GLU A 50 3.37 33.79 4.04
N ALA A 51 4.47 34.36 3.55
CA ALA A 51 4.77 34.37 2.12
C ALA A 51 5.08 32.95 1.61
N ASN A 52 5.89 32.20 2.35
CA ASN A 52 6.22 30.82 2.02
C ASN A 52 4.98 29.91 2.12
N TYR A 53 4.11 30.11 3.12
CA TYR A 53 2.85 29.37 3.22
C TYR A 53 1.94 29.62 2.00
N LYS A 54 1.79 30.88 1.57
CA LYS A 54 0.99 31.22 0.36
C LYS A 54 1.54 30.57 -0.91
N GLU A 55 2.86 30.47 -1.02
CA GLU A 55 3.54 29.77 -2.13
C GLU A 55 3.23 28.27 -2.11
N ILE A 56 3.39 27.60 -0.96
CA ILE A 56 3.02 26.19 -0.78
C ILE A 56 1.55 25.92 -1.17
N ILE A 57 0.63 26.77 -0.72
CA ILE A 57 -0.80 26.61 -1.04
C ILE A 57 -1.08 26.80 -2.53
N LYS A 58 -0.41 27.77 -3.15
CA LYS A 58 -0.51 28.01 -4.59
C LYS A 58 -0.02 26.78 -5.37
N ASP A 59 1.16 26.27 -5.01
CA ASP A 59 1.77 25.13 -5.68
C ASP A 59 0.95 23.85 -5.50
N LEU A 60 0.48 23.54 -4.29
CA LEU A 60 -0.42 22.41 -4.02
C LEU A 60 -1.69 22.45 -4.91
N LYS A 61 -2.24 23.65 -5.11
CA LYS A 61 -3.38 23.85 -6.01
C LYS A 61 -2.99 23.62 -7.47
N GLU A 62 -1.83 24.09 -7.90
CA GLU A 62 -1.29 23.88 -9.24
C GLU A 62 -1.03 22.40 -9.50
N TYR A 63 -0.41 21.67 -8.57
CA TYR A 63 -0.19 20.23 -8.64
C TYR A 63 -1.49 19.44 -8.73
N SER A 64 -2.49 19.78 -7.90
CA SER A 64 -3.82 19.16 -7.99
C SER A 64 -4.48 19.43 -9.34
N THR A 65 -4.37 20.64 -9.86
CA THR A 65 -4.93 21.02 -11.17
C THR A 65 -4.24 20.26 -12.29
N LEU A 66 -2.91 20.16 -12.25
CA LEU A 66 -2.11 19.40 -13.20
C LEU A 66 -2.49 17.92 -13.20
N SER A 67 -2.57 17.29 -12.02
CA SER A 67 -2.98 15.89 -11.89
C SER A 67 -4.37 15.64 -12.46
N LYS A 68 -5.30 16.58 -12.28
CA LYS A 68 -6.63 16.53 -12.91
C LYS A 68 -6.53 16.66 -14.44
N SER A 69 -5.75 17.60 -14.96
CA SER A 69 -5.59 17.78 -16.40
C SER A 69 -4.98 16.56 -17.10
N ILE A 70 -4.06 15.84 -16.44
CA ILE A 70 -3.55 14.56 -16.95
C ILE A 70 -4.68 13.52 -17.04
N ASN A 71 -5.57 13.46 -16.04
CA ASN A 71 -6.73 12.56 -16.09
C ASN A 71 -7.70 12.93 -17.20
N ASP A 72 -8.03 14.22 -17.32
CA ASP A 72 -8.95 14.73 -18.34
C ASP A 72 -8.39 14.42 -19.74
N TYR A 73 -7.07 14.61 -19.95
CA TYR A 73 -6.39 14.22 -21.18
C TYR A 73 -6.57 12.74 -21.51
N PHE A 74 -6.33 11.83 -20.57
CA PHE A 74 -6.52 10.39 -20.81
C PHE A 74 -7.97 10.03 -21.18
N HIS A 75 -8.95 10.67 -20.54
CA HIS A 75 -10.37 10.48 -20.85
C HIS A 75 -10.74 11.02 -22.24
N GLU A 76 -10.29 12.22 -22.58
CA GLU A 76 -10.55 12.86 -23.88
C GLU A 76 -9.94 12.08 -25.05
N GLN A 77 -8.72 11.56 -24.85
CA GLN A 77 -8.05 10.69 -25.83
C GLN A 77 -8.68 9.29 -25.91
N LYS A 78 -9.65 8.97 -25.05
CA LYS A 78 -10.32 7.66 -24.96
C LYS A 78 -9.34 6.51 -24.83
N ILE A 79 -8.23 6.73 -24.13
CA ILE A 79 -7.21 5.71 -23.95
C ILE A 79 -7.77 4.67 -22.97
N PRO A 80 -7.84 3.37 -23.34
CA PRO A 80 -8.28 2.34 -22.41
C PRO A 80 -7.40 2.33 -21.16
N ALA A 81 -8.00 2.20 -19.96
CA ALA A 81 -7.22 2.09 -18.72
C ALA A 81 -6.22 0.91 -18.76
N THR A 82 -6.53 -0.15 -19.52
CA THR A 82 -5.66 -1.29 -19.77
C THR A 82 -4.41 -0.92 -20.58
N ASP A 83 -4.50 0.11 -21.42
CA ASP A 83 -3.44 0.52 -22.35
C ASP A 83 -2.51 1.54 -21.73
N LEU A 84 -2.89 2.24 -20.66
CA LEU A 84 -1.97 3.17 -20.01
C LEU A 84 -0.85 2.43 -19.25
N GLY A 85 -0.96 1.11 -19.03
CA GLY A 85 -0.11 0.37 -18.07
C GLY A 85 -0.28 0.83 -16.63
N TYR A 86 -1.19 1.77 -16.48
CA TYR A 86 -1.48 2.50 -15.31
C TYR A 86 -2.47 1.58 -14.60
N PRO A 87 -2.22 1.21 -13.34
CA PRO A 87 -3.40 1.21 -12.52
C PRO A 87 -3.96 2.59 -12.68
N ILE A 88 -5.19 2.70 -13.14
CA ILE A 88 -6.19 3.28 -12.29
C ILE A 88 -7.42 3.63 -13.17
N LYS A 89 -8.57 3.09 -12.79
CA LYS A 89 -9.88 3.61 -13.22
C LYS A 89 -10.20 5.02 -12.64
N PHE A 90 -9.38 5.55 -11.71
CA PHE A 90 -9.51 6.74 -10.81
C PHE A 90 -8.20 7.39 -10.25
N ASN A 91 -7.39 8.19 -10.99
CA ASN A 91 -6.02 8.60 -10.55
C ASN A 91 -5.98 9.02 -9.07
N LYS A 92 -5.33 8.20 -8.22
CA LYS A 92 -5.34 8.36 -6.77
C LYS A 92 -4.60 9.62 -6.33
N THR A 93 -3.54 9.97 -7.04
CA THR A 93 -2.72 11.14 -6.76
C THR A 93 -3.52 12.43 -6.89
N ASP A 94 -4.44 12.53 -7.86
CA ASP A 94 -5.37 13.67 -7.95
C ASP A 94 -6.23 13.79 -6.68
N LEU A 95 -6.83 12.68 -6.22
CA LEU A 95 -7.65 12.69 -5.01
C LEU A 95 -6.85 12.99 -3.75
N GLN A 96 -5.67 12.39 -3.60
CA GLN A 96 -4.76 12.63 -2.47
C GLN A 96 -4.28 14.09 -2.45
N LEU A 97 -3.93 14.67 -3.61
CA LEU A 97 -3.57 16.09 -3.73
C LEU A 97 -4.74 17.01 -3.38
N LYS A 98 -5.97 16.69 -3.78
CA LYS A 98 -7.16 17.44 -3.37
C LYS A 98 -7.37 17.42 -1.86
N MET A 99 -7.17 16.25 -1.24
CA MET A 99 -7.26 16.08 0.22
C MET A 99 -6.14 16.85 0.94
N ALA A 100 -4.90 16.76 0.46
CA ALA A 100 -3.74 17.47 0.98
C ALA A 100 -3.90 18.99 0.87
N TYR A 101 -4.33 19.50 -0.29
CA TYR A 101 -4.61 20.93 -0.51
C TYR A 101 -5.72 21.44 0.41
N LYS A 102 -6.83 20.70 0.54
CA LYS A 102 -7.93 21.08 1.46
C LYS A 102 -7.43 21.16 2.90
N TYR A 103 -6.65 20.17 3.34
CA TYR A 103 -6.07 20.15 4.68
C TYR A 103 -5.08 21.30 4.90
N ALA A 104 -4.14 21.51 3.99
CA ALA A 104 -3.15 22.58 4.07
C ALA A 104 -3.82 23.95 4.21
N LYS A 105 -4.88 24.21 3.44
CA LYS A 105 -5.66 25.45 3.52
C LYS A 105 -6.38 25.62 4.86
N GLN A 106 -6.78 24.54 5.52
CA GLN A 106 -7.42 24.59 6.84
C GLN A 106 -6.43 24.89 7.97
N GLN A 107 -5.13 24.63 7.77
CA GLN A 107 -4.10 24.89 8.79
C GLN A 107 -3.61 26.34 8.80
N ASP A 108 -3.85 27.10 7.74
CA ASP A 108 -3.30 28.46 7.57
C ASP A 108 -1.77 28.51 7.77
N ASP A 109 -1.23 29.60 8.31
CA ASP A 109 0.20 29.77 8.61
C ASP A 109 0.77 28.75 9.61
N ASN A 110 -0.08 27.97 10.29
CA ASN A 110 0.30 26.92 11.23
C ASN A 110 0.74 25.61 10.54
N LEU A 111 0.53 25.44 9.23
CA LEU A 111 0.84 24.20 8.51
C LEU A 111 2.27 23.70 8.76
N ILE A 112 3.26 24.60 8.66
CA ILE A 112 4.65 24.23 8.83
C ILE A 112 4.99 23.94 10.29
N ALA A 113 4.39 24.67 11.23
CA ALA A 113 4.57 24.39 12.65
C ALA A 113 4.02 23.01 13.01
N GLN A 114 2.85 22.61 12.47
CA GLN A 114 2.32 21.25 12.62
C GLN A 114 3.28 20.20 12.08
N ILE A 115 3.78 20.40 10.85
CA ILE A 115 4.71 19.47 10.20
C ILE A 115 6.02 19.33 11.02
N LYS A 116 6.58 20.45 11.51
CA LYS A 116 7.76 20.46 12.39
C LYS A 116 7.53 19.67 13.67
N ASN A 117 6.31 19.67 14.19
CA ASN A 117 5.91 18.90 15.37
C ASN A 117 5.55 17.44 15.04
N GLY A 118 5.74 17.00 13.79
CA GLY A 118 5.44 15.63 13.34
C GLY A 118 3.96 15.36 13.07
N HIS A 119 3.12 16.40 12.99
CA HIS A 119 1.70 16.30 12.66
C HIS A 119 1.47 16.58 11.17
N PHE A 120 0.91 15.59 10.47
CA PHE A 120 0.65 15.63 9.03
C PHE A 120 -0.86 15.70 8.77
N TYR A 121 -1.34 15.02 7.72
CA TYR A 121 -2.76 15.01 7.37
C TYR A 121 -3.64 14.54 8.55
N ASN A 122 -4.70 15.31 8.85
CA ASN A 122 -5.62 15.07 9.98
C ASN A 122 -4.93 14.92 11.35
N ASN A 123 -3.83 15.65 11.59
CA ASN A 123 -3.03 15.62 12.82
C ASN A 123 -2.41 14.26 13.14
N GLN A 124 -2.43 13.34 12.19
CA GLN A 124 -1.78 12.06 12.37
C GLN A 124 -0.27 12.21 12.36
N TYR A 125 0.41 11.28 13.03
CA TYR A 125 1.85 11.27 13.19
C TYR A 125 2.43 10.00 12.58
N CYS A 126 3.68 10.11 12.12
CA CYS A 126 4.41 9.02 11.51
C CYS A 126 4.84 7.98 12.55
N TYR A 127 3.96 7.05 12.92
CA TYR A 127 4.26 6.07 13.97
C TYR A 127 3.89 4.66 13.57
N VAL A 128 4.85 3.77 13.78
CA VAL A 128 4.70 2.34 13.57
C VAL A 128 4.75 1.70 14.95
N ASP A 129 3.61 1.17 15.41
CA ASP A 129 3.55 0.46 16.68
C ASP A 129 4.37 -0.84 16.59
N SER A 130 5.40 -1.00 17.41
CA SER A 130 6.27 -2.19 17.42
C SER A 130 5.56 -3.47 17.82
N THR A 131 4.39 -3.37 18.44
CA THR A 131 3.73 -4.53 19.04
C THR A 131 2.62 -5.12 18.19
N LYS A 132 2.21 -4.44 17.12
CA LYS A 132 1.04 -4.87 16.32
C LYS A 132 1.14 -4.48 14.85
N LEU A 133 0.54 -5.31 14.02
CA LEU A 133 0.25 -4.97 12.63
C LEU A 133 -0.90 -3.95 12.56
N PRO A 134 -0.97 -3.16 11.48
CA PRO A 134 -2.04 -2.19 11.30
C PRO A 134 -3.38 -2.92 11.07
N VAL A 135 -4.46 -2.32 11.54
CA VAL A 135 -5.82 -2.84 11.34
C VAL A 135 -6.46 -2.06 10.22
N LEU A 136 -6.88 -2.78 9.17
CA LEU A 136 -7.66 -2.18 8.09
C LEU A 136 -9.00 -1.68 8.63
N GLN A 137 -9.47 -0.54 8.14
CA GLN A 137 -10.71 0.12 8.61
C GLN A 137 -10.69 0.66 10.03
N ALA A 138 -9.52 0.70 10.70
CA ALA A 138 -9.40 1.45 11.95
C ALA A 138 -9.79 2.92 11.72
N ASP A 139 -10.31 3.60 12.73
CA ASP A 139 -10.58 5.04 12.62
C ASP A 139 -9.28 5.77 12.26
N ASN A 140 -9.35 6.78 11.39
CA ASN A 140 -8.17 7.54 11.02
C ASN A 140 -7.61 8.35 12.19
N SER A 141 -8.45 8.71 13.16
CA SER A 141 -8.00 9.31 14.42
C SER A 141 -7.25 8.30 15.30
N ASP A 142 -7.52 7.01 15.14
CA ASP A 142 -6.93 5.93 15.96
C ASP A 142 -5.72 5.25 15.31
N SER A 143 -5.62 5.26 13.97
CA SER A 143 -4.53 4.58 13.24
C SER A 143 -4.07 5.32 11.99
N TYR A 144 -2.77 5.59 11.94
CA TYR A 144 -2.09 6.13 10.77
C TYR A 144 -1.96 5.10 9.63
N TYR A 145 -1.55 3.87 9.98
CA TYR A 145 -1.33 2.77 9.03
C TYR A 145 -2.57 1.89 8.85
N GLY A 146 -2.68 1.24 7.69
CA GLY A 146 -3.81 0.38 7.33
C GLY A 146 -4.99 1.10 6.67
N ASN A 147 -4.88 2.42 6.43
CA ASN A 147 -5.86 3.21 5.67
C ASN A 147 -5.14 4.21 4.74
N GLU A 148 -5.89 4.84 3.82
CA GLU A 148 -5.34 5.74 2.79
C GLU A 148 -4.63 6.98 3.37
N ASN A 149 -4.83 7.33 4.64
CA ASN A 149 -4.31 8.59 5.22
C ASN A 149 -2.79 8.71 5.15
N SER A 150 -2.06 7.61 5.33
CA SER A 150 -0.59 7.60 5.21
C SER A 150 -0.12 8.05 3.81
N SER A 151 -0.87 7.71 2.76
CA SER A 151 -0.59 8.15 1.40
C SER A 151 -0.88 9.64 1.18
N VAL A 152 -1.90 10.19 1.86
CA VAL A 152 -2.20 11.64 1.82
C VAL A 152 -1.11 12.44 2.52
N SER A 153 -0.61 11.95 3.66
CA SER A 153 0.55 12.54 4.33
C SER A 153 1.81 12.47 3.48
N SER A 154 2.00 11.36 2.75
CA SER A 154 3.15 11.21 1.84
C SER A 154 3.10 12.24 0.70
N VAL A 155 1.95 12.39 0.03
CA VAL A 155 1.82 13.39 -1.04
C VAL A 155 1.90 14.82 -0.49
N LEU A 156 1.40 15.08 0.71
CA LEU A 156 1.50 16.39 1.38
C LEU A 156 2.96 16.77 1.60
N LEU A 157 3.74 15.87 2.24
CA LEU A 157 5.17 16.09 2.49
C LEU A 157 5.95 16.25 1.20
N ALA A 158 5.75 15.34 0.23
CA ALA A 158 6.42 15.41 -1.06
C ALA A 158 6.13 16.72 -1.81
N SER A 159 4.87 17.16 -1.80
CA SER A 159 4.46 18.41 -2.46
C SER A 159 5.06 19.64 -1.77
N ILE A 160 5.08 19.68 -0.44
CA ILE A 160 5.69 20.80 0.31
C ILE A 160 7.19 20.85 0.06
N ASN A 161 7.87 19.70 0.07
CA ASN A 161 9.29 19.60 -0.23
C ASN A 161 9.60 20.14 -1.65
N ALA A 162 8.77 19.78 -2.63
CA ALA A 162 8.86 20.29 -4.00
C ALA A 162 8.63 21.81 -4.08
N SER A 163 7.62 22.35 -3.38
CA SER A 163 7.38 23.80 -3.28
C SER A 163 8.54 24.58 -2.67
N LEU A 164 9.34 23.93 -1.83
CA LEU A 164 10.56 24.52 -1.26
C LEU A 164 11.78 24.40 -2.20
N GLY A 165 11.59 23.85 -3.41
CA GLY A 165 12.63 23.71 -4.43
C GLY A 165 13.41 22.39 -4.37
N ASN A 166 13.04 21.46 -3.48
CA ASN A 166 13.68 20.15 -3.37
C ASN A 166 13.01 19.16 -4.32
N LYS A 167 13.70 18.81 -5.41
CA LYS A 167 13.12 18.08 -6.56
C LYS A 167 13.20 16.55 -6.47
N ASP A 168 14.13 16.02 -5.70
CA ASP A 168 14.29 14.58 -5.55
C ASP A 168 13.31 14.04 -4.50
N ILE A 169 12.22 13.44 -4.97
CA ILE A 169 11.23 12.75 -4.14
C ILE A 169 11.53 11.26 -4.19
N ASN A 170 12.23 10.77 -3.18
CA ASN A 170 12.47 9.35 -2.99
C ASN A 170 11.77 8.88 -1.71
N MET A 171 10.69 8.13 -1.86
CA MET A 171 9.90 7.67 -0.72
C MET A 171 9.55 6.18 -0.78
N PRO A 172 10.52 5.26 -0.58
CA PRO A 172 10.28 3.82 -0.64
C PRO A 172 9.15 3.40 0.32
N GLY A 173 8.27 2.50 -0.12
CA GLY A 173 7.07 2.08 0.62
C GLY A 173 5.90 3.06 0.57
N ALA A 174 6.16 4.34 0.30
CA ALA A 174 5.15 5.41 0.35
C ALA A 174 4.83 6.02 -1.02
N ALA A 175 5.77 5.95 -1.97
CA ALA A 175 5.58 6.41 -3.33
C ALA A 175 6.44 5.58 -4.30
N THR A 176 5.93 5.36 -5.51
CA THR A 176 6.66 4.65 -6.57
C THR A 176 6.38 5.28 -7.91
N PHE A 177 7.41 5.42 -8.74
CA PHE A 177 7.26 5.87 -10.12
C PHE A 177 6.72 4.74 -10.99
N PHE A 178 5.55 4.95 -11.59
CA PHE A 178 4.94 4.02 -12.52
C PHE A 178 5.14 4.48 -13.96
N PRO A 179 5.84 3.68 -14.79
CA PRO A 179 6.01 4.00 -16.20
C PRO A 179 4.71 3.77 -16.99
N PHE A 180 4.47 4.59 -18.02
CA PHE A 180 3.41 4.35 -19.00
C PHE A 180 3.81 3.18 -19.90
N TYR A 181 2.99 2.12 -19.94
CA TYR A 181 3.38 0.83 -20.56
C TYR A 181 3.21 0.81 -22.08
N ASN A 182 2.22 1.51 -22.63
CA ASN A 182 1.98 1.48 -24.07
C ASN A 182 2.80 2.54 -24.78
N SER A 183 3.73 2.08 -25.61
CA SER A 183 4.56 2.90 -26.51
C SER A 183 3.80 3.98 -27.29
N LYS A 184 2.51 3.77 -27.61
CA LYS A 184 1.65 4.75 -28.29
C LYS A 184 1.27 5.98 -27.44
N TYR A 185 1.38 5.86 -26.11
CA TYR A 185 0.98 6.87 -25.13
C TYR A 185 2.12 7.17 -24.12
N THR A 186 3.37 6.86 -24.49
CA THR A 186 4.59 7.03 -23.66
C THR A 186 5.04 8.47 -23.48
N THR A 187 4.22 9.45 -23.86
CA THR A 187 4.62 10.86 -23.80
C THR A 187 3.43 11.70 -23.42
N LEU A 188 3.39 12.15 -22.16
CA LEU A 188 2.56 13.28 -21.78
C LEU A 188 2.99 14.52 -22.59
N PRO A 189 2.05 15.36 -23.05
CA PRO A 189 2.38 16.67 -23.58
C PRO A 189 3.36 17.42 -22.66
N LYS A 190 4.40 18.06 -23.22
CA LYS A 190 5.42 18.83 -22.47
C LYS A 190 4.86 19.91 -21.54
N THR A 191 3.60 20.31 -21.76
CA THR A 191 2.85 21.21 -20.87
C THR A 191 2.58 20.61 -19.50
N PHE A 192 2.64 19.28 -19.35
CA PHE A 192 2.40 18.59 -18.09
C PHE A 192 3.67 18.27 -17.28
N THR A 193 4.87 18.52 -17.85
CA THR A 193 6.15 18.06 -17.26
C THR A 193 7.01 19.20 -16.70
N LYS A 194 6.48 20.42 -16.60
CA LYS A 194 7.32 21.62 -16.35
C LYS A 194 7.48 21.98 -14.88
N ASP A 195 6.49 21.67 -14.05
CA ASP A 195 6.35 22.32 -12.74
C ASP A 195 6.17 21.35 -11.56
N TYR A 196 6.03 20.03 -11.81
CA TYR A 196 5.84 19.03 -10.76
C TYR A 196 6.59 17.73 -11.08
N ASP A 197 7.63 17.41 -10.31
CA ASP A 197 8.52 16.25 -10.52
C ASP A 197 7.83 14.89 -10.26
N SER A 198 6.55 14.88 -9.92
CA SER A 198 5.77 13.64 -9.80
C SER A 198 5.35 13.07 -11.17
N SER A 199 5.60 13.74 -12.29
CA SER A 199 5.31 13.18 -13.60
C SER A 199 6.32 13.62 -14.64
N ASN A 200 6.64 12.72 -15.57
CA ASN A 200 7.44 13.04 -16.74
C ASN A 200 6.80 12.40 -17.97
N GLU A 201 7.46 12.56 -19.11
CA GLU A 201 7.00 11.99 -20.37
C GLU A 201 6.69 10.48 -20.25
N ASN A 202 7.48 9.74 -19.48
CA ASN A 202 7.45 8.29 -19.38
C ASN A 202 6.58 7.73 -18.25
N GLY A 203 5.98 8.55 -17.39
CA GLY A 203 5.22 8.03 -16.25
C GLY A 203 4.90 9.05 -15.17
N MET A 204 4.43 8.56 -14.02
CA MET A 204 4.19 9.39 -12.85
C MET A 204 4.38 8.64 -11.53
N MET A 205 4.72 9.40 -10.50
CA MET A 205 4.78 8.98 -9.10
C MET A 205 3.37 8.75 -8.57
N LEU A 206 3.11 7.54 -8.06
CA LEU A 206 1.90 7.20 -7.34
C LEU A 206 2.21 7.10 -5.86
N PHE A 207 1.35 7.67 -5.02
CA PHE A 207 1.50 7.67 -3.57
C PHE A 207 0.62 6.59 -2.93
N GLY A 208 1.18 5.87 -1.96
CA GLY A 208 0.56 4.78 -1.22
C GLY A 208 1.23 3.43 -1.43
N ASP A 209 1.15 2.60 -0.40
CA ASP A 209 1.63 1.22 -0.31
C ASP A 209 0.87 0.24 -1.22
N TYR A 210 -0.41 0.52 -1.49
CA TYR A 210 -1.28 -0.28 -2.35
C TYR A 210 -1.64 0.41 -3.67
N GLN A 211 -1.18 -0.15 -4.78
CA GLN A 211 -1.47 0.34 -6.14
C GLN A 211 -2.05 -0.79 -6.98
N PHE A 212 -3.00 -0.46 -7.85
CA PHE A 212 -3.65 -1.50 -8.65
C PHE A 212 -2.63 -2.17 -9.58
N GLY A 213 -2.78 -3.47 -9.84
CA GLY A 213 -1.79 -4.23 -10.60
C GLY A 213 -0.43 -4.42 -9.93
N GLY A 214 -0.17 -3.81 -8.76
CA GLY A 214 1.05 -3.99 -7.97
C GLY A 214 2.32 -4.06 -8.81
N HIS A 215 2.97 -5.22 -8.77
CA HIS A 215 4.23 -5.52 -9.45
C HIS A 215 4.10 -5.94 -10.93
N ARG A 216 2.89 -6.05 -11.49
CA ARG A 216 2.69 -6.61 -12.86
C ARG A 216 3.38 -5.81 -13.96
N TYR A 217 3.53 -4.52 -13.75
CA TYR A 217 4.10 -3.59 -14.73
C TYR A 217 5.57 -3.26 -14.45
N LEU A 218 6.14 -3.83 -13.39
CA LEU A 218 7.51 -3.60 -12.99
C LEU A 218 8.41 -4.70 -13.52
N LYS A 219 9.62 -4.32 -13.96
CA LYS A 219 10.60 -5.26 -14.51
C LYS A 219 11.01 -6.31 -13.45
N TYR A 220 11.13 -5.86 -12.21
CA TYR A 220 11.57 -6.64 -11.06
C TYR A 220 10.51 -6.61 -9.96
N GLN A 221 10.58 -7.60 -9.06
CA GLN A 221 9.92 -7.51 -7.76
C GLN A 221 10.73 -6.58 -6.86
N PHE A 222 10.04 -5.70 -6.16
CA PHE A 222 10.65 -4.81 -5.17
C PHE A 222 10.13 -5.12 -3.77
N ILE A 223 11.01 -5.00 -2.78
CA ILE A 223 10.71 -5.26 -1.37
C ILE A 223 9.73 -4.22 -0.84
N PHE A 224 10.04 -2.95 -1.08
CA PHE A 224 9.23 -1.79 -0.66
C PHE A 224 8.32 -1.27 -1.78
N GLY A 225 8.19 -2.05 -2.85
CA GLY A 225 7.39 -1.68 -4.00
C GLY A 225 5.89 -1.76 -3.74
N PRO A 226 5.10 -1.25 -4.68
CA PRO A 226 3.65 -1.21 -4.58
C PRO A 226 3.03 -2.60 -4.73
N GLU A 227 1.95 -2.90 -4.00
CA GLU A 227 1.24 -4.18 -4.14
C GLU A 227 -0.19 -4.02 -4.60
N ASP A 228 -0.69 -5.09 -5.23
CA ASP A 228 -2.12 -5.42 -5.21
C ASP A 228 -2.38 -6.69 -4.38
N CYS A 229 -3.65 -7.01 -4.09
CA CYS A 229 -4.02 -8.13 -3.23
C CYS A 229 -3.51 -9.47 -3.80
N SER A 230 -3.58 -9.65 -5.11
CA SER A 230 -3.11 -10.86 -5.78
C SER A 230 -1.59 -10.94 -5.94
N SER A 231 -0.89 -9.81 -6.18
CA SER A 231 0.57 -9.80 -6.22
C SER A 231 1.17 -10.06 -4.85
N SER A 232 0.61 -9.45 -3.80
CA SER A 232 1.07 -9.65 -2.42
C SER A 232 0.81 -11.09 -1.92
N VAL A 233 -0.37 -11.64 -2.19
CA VAL A 233 -0.66 -13.06 -1.90
C VAL A 233 0.26 -13.97 -2.71
N GLY A 234 0.46 -13.70 -4.00
CA GLY A 234 1.36 -14.49 -4.85
C GLY A 234 2.80 -14.48 -4.35
N LYS A 235 3.31 -13.33 -3.87
CA LYS A 235 4.63 -13.25 -3.25
C LYS A 235 4.67 -14.06 -1.97
N ALA A 236 3.65 -13.87 -1.11
CA ALA A 236 3.56 -14.57 0.17
C ALA A 236 3.59 -16.09 0.02
N THR A 237 3.06 -16.62 -1.09
CA THR A 237 3.02 -18.05 -1.40
C THR A 237 4.21 -18.53 -2.24
N GLY A 238 5.21 -17.69 -2.48
CA GLY A 238 6.48 -18.05 -3.12
C GLY A 238 6.44 -18.10 -4.64
N LEU A 239 5.55 -17.36 -5.31
CA LEU A 239 5.53 -17.31 -6.77
C LEU A 239 6.70 -16.52 -7.35
N ALA A 240 7.25 -17.03 -8.45
CA ALA A 240 8.33 -16.36 -9.17
C ALA A 240 7.86 -15.05 -9.82
N THR A 241 8.80 -14.14 -10.12
CA THR A 241 8.52 -12.83 -10.74
C THR A 241 7.63 -12.92 -11.98
N GLU A 242 7.85 -13.90 -12.86
CA GLU A 242 7.04 -14.06 -14.07
C GLU A 242 5.59 -14.49 -13.77
N GLN A 243 5.37 -15.29 -12.74
CA GLN A 243 4.02 -15.67 -12.29
C GLN A 243 3.32 -14.50 -11.60
N ILE A 244 4.05 -13.69 -10.81
CA ILE A 244 3.51 -12.46 -10.20
C ILE A 244 3.01 -11.47 -11.26
N LYS A 245 3.67 -11.41 -12.43
CA LYS A 245 3.25 -10.51 -13.51
C LYS A 245 1.90 -10.88 -14.12
N THR A 246 1.51 -12.15 -14.08
CA THR A 246 0.27 -12.63 -14.70
C THR A 246 -0.84 -12.87 -13.69
N ILE A 247 -0.52 -13.03 -12.40
CA ILE A 247 -1.51 -13.42 -11.40
C ILE A 247 -2.53 -12.31 -11.12
N THR A 248 -3.80 -12.70 -11.08
CA THR A 248 -4.92 -11.86 -10.67
C THR A 248 -5.83 -12.67 -9.76
N THR A 249 -6.69 -12.04 -8.96
CA THR A 249 -7.71 -12.77 -8.17
C THR A 249 -8.58 -13.68 -9.05
N ARG A 250 -8.86 -13.25 -10.28
CA ARG A 250 -9.60 -14.05 -11.26
C ARG A 250 -8.82 -15.29 -11.69
N GLU A 251 -7.54 -15.11 -12.02
CA GLU A 251 -6.65 -16.22 -12.39
C GLU A 251 -6.45 -17.19 -11.23
N MET A 252 -6.33 -16.69 -10.00
CA MET A 252 -6.32 -17.53 -8.79
C MET A 252 -7.60 -18.35 -8.66
N ARG A 253 -8.76 -17.86 -9.10
CA ARG A 253 -10.01 -18.64 -9.02
C ARG A 253 -10.15 -19.63 -10.17
N GLU A 254 -9.84 -19.21 -11.39
CA GLU A 254 -10.13 -19.95 -12.62
C GLU A 254 -9.01 -20.93 -13.00
N ASN A 255 -7.76 -20.62 -12.65
CA ASN A 255 -6.55 -21.35 -13.09
C ASN A 255 -5.56 -21.57 -11.93
N TYR A 256 -6.03 -21.79 -10.69
CA TYR A 256 -5.18 -21.91 -9.50
C TYR A 256 -4.02 -22.90 -9.65
N SER A 257 -4.22 -24.03 -10.33
CA SER A 257 -3.20 -25.07 -10.51
C SER A 257 -1.99 -24.61 -11.32
N GLN A 258 -2.14 -23.61 -12.21
CA GLN A 258 -1.00 -22.99 -12.92
C GLN A 258 -0.01 -22.33 -11.96
N TYR A 259 -0.48 -21.95 -10.78
CA TYR A 259 0.30 -21.28 -9.74
C TYR A 259 0.74 -22.24 -8.62
N GLY A 260 0.59 -23.56 -8.80
CA GLY A 260 0.93 -24.54 -7.77
C GLY A 260 0.02 -24.44 -6.54
N TYR A 261 -1.24 -24.05 -6.75
CA TYR A 261 -2.25 -24.00 -5.70
C TYR A 261 -3.22 -25.17 -5.84
N GLU A 262 -3.76 -25.62 -4.72
CA GLU A 262 -4.83 -26.61 -4.63
C GLU A 262 -6.10 -25.99 -4.05
N LEU A 263 -7.27 -26.49 -4.48
CA LEU A 263 -8.55 -26.11 -3.89
C LEU A 263 -8.77 -26.91 -2.60
N VAL A 264 -8.75 -26.23 -1.46
CA VAL A 264 -9.06 -26.82 -0.16
C VAL A 264 -10.56 -27.02 -0.02
N THR A 265 -11.33 -25.95 -0.28
CA THR A 265 -12.80 -26.01 -0.22
C THR A 265 -13.44 -24.84 -0.97
N GLU A 266 -14.66 -25.07 -1.46
CA GLU A 266 -15.55 -24.04 -2.01
C GLU A 266 -16.75 -23.88 -1.05
N LEU A 267 -16.87 -22.72 -0.41
CA LEU A 267 -17.94 -22.42 0.52
C LEU A 267 -19.08 -21.69 -0.19
N LYS A 268 -20.22 -22.37 -0.34
CA LYS A 268 -21.51 -21.79 -0.77
C LYS A 268 -22.44 -21.52 0.41
N SER A 269 -22.22 -22.24 1.49
CA SER A 269 -22.80 -22.10 2.81
C SER A 269 -21.74 -22.48 3.83
N ILE A 270 -21.99 -22.21 5.11
CA ILE A 270 -21.09 -22.67 6.16
C ILE A 270 -21.45 -24.10 6.55
N ASP A 271 -20.47 -24.98 6.40
CA ASP A 271 -20.46 -26.36 6.88
C ASP A 271 -19.26 -26.54 7.81
N GLU A 272 -19.50 -27.07 9.01
CA GLU A 272 -18.46 -27.29 10.02
C GLU A 272 -17.34 -28.20 9.51
N GLN A 273 -17.64 -29.18 8.65
CA GLN A 273 -16.60 -30.05 8.10
C GLN A 273 -15.71 -29.31 7.11
N GLN A 274 -16.27 -28.38 6.32
CA GLN A 274 -15.47 -27.53 5.44
C GLN A 274 -14.61 -26.53 6.23
N LEU A 275 -15.12 -25.97 7.33
CA LEU A 275 -14.34 -25.06 8.18
C LEU A 275 -13.10 -25.74 8.78
N LYS A 276 -13.20 -27.02 9.15
CA LYS A 276 -12.07 -27.79 9.71
C LYS A 276 -10.92 -28.01 8.71
N LEU A 277 -11.18 -27.87 7.41
CA LEU A 277 -10.13 -27.99 6.37
C LEU A 277 -9.25 -26.75 6.27
N ILE A 278 -9.78 -25.60 6.69
CA ILE A 278 -9.11 -24.29 6.58
C ILE A 278 -8.01 -24.21 7.63
N GLN A 279 -6.83 -23.78 7.20
CA GLN A 279 -5.65 -23.61 8.03
C GLN A 279 -5.06 -22.20 7.84
N PRO A 280 -4.37 -21.65 8.85
CA PRO A 280 -3.53 -20.47 8.64
C PRO A 280 -2.51 -20.70 7.52
N GLY A 281 -2.32 -19.70 6.66
CA GLY A 281 -1.52 -19.79 5.44
C GLY A 281 -2.35 -20.08 4.19
N ASP A 282 -3.59 -20.54 4.34
CA ASP A 282 -4.51 -20.70 3.22
C ASP A 282 -4.87 -19.34 2.60
N ILE A 283 -5.18 -19.37 1.32
CA ILE A 283 -5.59 -18.21 0.52
C ILE A 283 -7.11 -18.11 0.57
N TYR A 284 -7.61 -16.99 1.07
CA TYR A 284 -9.01 -16.60 0.97
C TYR A 284 -9.26 -15.93 -0.39
N LEU A 285 -10.32 -16.32 -1.09
CA LEU A 285 -10.76 -15.72 -2.35
C LEU A 285 -12.27 -15.50 -2.36
N ARG A 286 -12.70 -14.26 -2.63
CA ARG A 286 -14.11 -13.94 -2.85
C ARG A 286 -14.28 -12.77 -3.81
N GLY A 287 -15.07 -12.96 -4.86
CA GLY A 287 -15.26 -11.94 -5.90
C GLY A 287 -13.92 -11.52 -6.53
N THR A 288 -13.52 -10.27 -6.32
CA THR A 288 -12.25 -9.70 -6.80
C THR A 288 -11.20 -9.54 -5.70
N HIS A 289 -11.48 -10.01 -4.49
CA HIS A 289 -10.58 -9.89 -3.33
C HIS A 289 -9.86 -11.19 -2.99
N THR A 290 -8.62 -11.06 -2.52
CA THR A 290 -7.80 -12.17 -2.02
C THR A 290 -6.97 -11.76 -0.80
N ALA A 291 -6.68 -12.72 0.07
CA ALA A 291 -5.94 -12.52 1.31
C ALA A 291 -5.27 -13.82 1.79
N ILE A 292 -4.32 -13.72 2.71
CA ILE A 292 -3.79 -14.86 3.47
C ILE A 292 -4.56 -14.98 4.78
N ILE A 293 -5.06 -16.17 5.10
CA ILE A 293 -5.72 -16.49 6.36
C ILE A 293 -4.67 -16.60 7.45
N ALA A 294 -4.79 -15.81 8.52
CA ALA A 294 -3.83 -15.75 9.62
C ALA A 294 -4.26 -16.60 10.84
N THR A 295 -5.55 -16.93 10.97
CA THR A 295 -6.08 -17.70 12.09
C THR A 295 -6.98 -18.83 11.62
N LEU A 296 -7.09 -19.88 12.44
CA LEU A 296 -8.14 -20.88 12.25
C LEU A 296 -9.53 -20.23 12.36
N PRO A 297 -10.54 -20.74 11.63
CA PRO A 297 -11.92 -20.35 11.86
C PRO A 297 -12.34 -20.67 13.30
N ASP A 298 -12.94 -19.71 13.98
CA ASP A 298 -13.58 -19.98 15.28
C ASP A 298 -14.97 -20.64 15.11
N ASN A 299 -15.63 -20.93 16.22
CA ASN A 299 -16.95 -21.56 16.24
C ASN A 299 -18.05 -20.71 15.58
N GLU A 300 -17.83 -19.41 15.40
CA GLU A 300 -18.73 -18.47 14.74
C GLU A 300 -18.33 -18.22 13.27
N SER A 301 -17.34 -18.97 12.76
CA SER A 301 -16.75 -18.83 11.43
C SER A 301 -16.01 -17.50 11.22
N ASN A 302 -15.52 -16.88 12.30
CA ASN A 302 -14.64 -15.74 12.19
C ASN A 302 -13.22 -16.19 11.84
N ILE A 303 -12.59 -15.48 10.91
CA ILE A 303 -11.17 -15.59 10.59
C ILE A 303 -10.54 -14.20 10.63
N THR A 304 -9.26 -14.15 10.96
CA THR A 304 -8.41 -12.99 10.70
C THR A 304 -7.58 -13.27 9.46
N THR A 305 -7.43 -12.25 8.63
CA THR A 305 -6.64 -12.30 7.40
C THR A 305 -5.57 -11.21 7.40
N LEU A 306 -4.46 -11.50 6.73
CA LEU A 306 -3.46 -10.53 6.32
C LEU A 306 -3.68 -10.21 4.85
N GLN A 307 -3.87 -8.94 4.55
CA GLN A 307 -4.19 -8.53 3.20
C GLN A 307 -3.74 -7.10 2.92
N PHE A 308 -3.66 -6.80 1.64
CA PHE A 308 -3.81 -5.42 1.22
C PHE A 308 -5.20 -5.21 0.63
N ALA A 309 -5.82 -4.07 0.95
CA ALA A 309 -7.17 -3.74 0.55
C ALA A 309 -7.25 -2.44 -0.25
N ARG A 310 -8.35 -2.33 -1.01
CA ARG A 310 -8.69 -1.15 -1.81
C ARG A 310 -10.12 -0.75 -1.54
N ASP A 311 -10.31 0.49 -1.11
CA ASP A 311 -11.60 1.15 -1.13
C ASP A 311 -11.45 2.65 -1.41
N ILE A 312 -11.16 2.95 -2.68
CA ILE A 312 -11.25 4.31 -3.26
C ILE A 312 -12.40 4.39 -4.29
N GLU A 313 -13.06 3.27 -4.58
CA GLU A 313 -14.12 3.22 -5.60
C GLU A 313 -15.51 3.61 -5.04
N TYR A 314 -15.63 3.82 -3.72
CA TYR A 314 -16.83 4.36 -3.08
C TYR A 314 -16.55 5.77 -2.54
N ALA A 315 -17.38 6.74 -2.93
CA ALA A 315 -17.25 8.16 -2.62
C ALA A 315 -17.62 8.51 -1.15
N THR A 316 -17.17 7.71 -0.19
CA THR A 316 -17.35 7.96 1.24
C THR A 316 -16.00 8.28 1.89
N GLU A 317 -16.02 9.09 2.95
CA GLU A 317 -14.81 9.56 3.65
C GLU A 317 -14.12 8.45 4.48
N LYS A 318 -14.62 7.21 4.46
CA LYS A 318 -14.09 6.05 5.20
C LYS A 318 -13.41 5.08 4.25
N LYS A 319 -12.22 5.44 3.78
CA LYS A 319 -11.50 4.68 2.75
C LYS A 319 -10.54 3.66 3.35
N ILE A 320 -10.55 2.49 2.74
CA ILE A 320 -9.85 1.26 3.18
C ILE A 320 -8.74 0.98 2.17
N SER A 321 -7.61 1.67 2.30
CA SER A 321 -6.46 1.43 1.42
C SER A 321 -5.23 1.12 2.24
N GLY A 322 -4.47 0.11 1.82
CA GLY A 322 -3.19 -0.24 2.43
C GLY A 322 -3.14 -1.69 2.90
N GLY A 323 -2.07 -2.04 3.60
CA GLY A 323 -1.82 -3.38 4.14
C GLY A 323 -2.18 -3.51 5.62
N GLY A 324 -2.68 -4.67 6.04
CA GLY A 324 -2.93 -4.95 7.45
C GLY A 324 -3.77 -6.19 7.74
N LEU A 325 -4.23 -6.26 8.98
CA LEU A 325 -5.15 -7.27 9.48
C LEU A 325 -6.60 -6.89 9.17
N TYR A 326 -7.39 -7.89 8.80
CA TYR A 326 -8.83 -7.74 8.63
C TYR A 326 -9.59 -8.97 9.10
N ASN A 327 -10.67 -8.76 9.85
CA ASN A 327 -11.52 -9.83 10.35
C ASN A 327 -12.71 -10.05 9.41
N TYR A 328 -12.95 -11.30 9.04
CA TYR A 328 -14.13 -11.71 8.31
C TYR A 328 -14.95 -12.66 9.16
N ASN A 329 -16.26 -12.47 9.18
CA ASN A 329 -17.19 -13.56 9.49
C ASN A 329 -17.58 -14.24 8.17
N LEU A 330 -17.12 -15.47 7.94
CA LEU A 330 -17.37 -16.19 6.69
C LEU A 330 -18.87 -16.41 6.44
N SER A 331 -19.66 -16.65 7.49
CA SER A 331 -21.11 -16.79 7.39
C SER A 331 -21.76 -15.53 6.85
N GLU A 332 -21.38 -14.36 7.37
CA GLU A 332 -21.90 -13.06 6.92
C GLU A 332 -21.48 -12.75 5.49
N GLN A 333 -20.25 -13.09 5.10
CA GLN A 333 -19.80 -12.92 3.73
C GLN A 333 -20.62 -13.74 2.72
N LEU A 334 -21.24 -14.85 3.13
CA LEU A 334 -22.09 -15.68 2.26
C LEU A 334 -23.56 -15.23 2.25
N LYS A 335 -24.04 -14.48 3.24
CA LYS A 335 -25.44 -14.04 3.35
C LYS A 335 -25.85 -13.18 2.13
N GLY A 336 -26.90 -13.58 1.43
CA GLY A 336 -27.47 -12.84 0.29
C GLY A 336 -26.67 -12.90 -1.01
N HIS A 337 -25.62 -13.74 -1.08
CA HIS A 337 -24.66 -13.78 -2.19
C HIS A 337 -24.41 -15.21 -2.70
N SER A 338 -25.47 -16.01 -2.88
CA SER A 338 -25.36 -17.43 -3.27
C SER A 338 -24.67 -17.69 -4.62
N SER A 339 -24.58 -16.69 -5.49
CA SER A 339 -23.88 -16.77 -6.78
C SER A 339 -22.38 -16.44 -6.71
N ASN A 340 -21.85 -16.04 -5.56
CA ASN A 340 -20.45 -15.67 -5.39
C ASN A 340 -19.84 -16.42 -4.17
N PRO A 341 -19.46 -17.69 -4.35
CA PRO A 341 -18.87 -18.51 -3.30
C PRO A 341 -17.50 -17.98 -2.84
N ILE A 342 -17.09 -18.43 -1.66
CA ILE A 342 -15.73 -18.23 -1.15
C ILE A 342 -14.91 -19.45 -1.57
N TYR A 343 -13.74 -19.22 -2.19
CA TYR A 343 -12.78 -20.27 -2.47
C TYR A 343 -11.67 -20.19 -1.44
N ILE A 344 -11.29 -21.34 -0.89
CA ILE A 344 -10.12 -21.47 -0.04
C ILE A 344 -9.10 -22.30 -0.81
N LEU A 345 -7.95 -21.72 -1.08
CA LEU A 345 -6.85 -22.41 -1.74
C LEU A 345 -5.67 -22.60 -0.79
N ARG A 346 -4.80 -23.54 -1.09
CA ARG A 346 -3.53 -23.74 -0.40
C ARG A 346 -2.41 -23.78 -1.41
N ALA A 347 -1.27 -23.17 -1.09
CA ALA A 347 -0.10 -23.24 -1.96
C ALA A 347 0.73 -24.47 -1.60
N GLU A 348 1.25 -25.19 -2.59
CA GLU A 348 2.13 -26.35 -2.34
C GLU A 348 3.36 -25.98 -1.49
N ASN A 349 3.81 -24.72 -1.60
CA ASN A 349 4.93 -24.16 -0.86
C ASN A 349 4.55 -23.57 0.51
N SER A 350 3.27 -23.49 0.88
CA SER A 350 2.83 -22.97 2.19
C SER A 350 2.96 -24.00 3.30
N LYS A 351 4.16 -24.59 3.43
CA LYS A 351 4.45 -25.52 4.53
C LYS A 351 4.32 -24.78 5.87
N PRO A 352 3.93 -25.49 6.95
CA PRO A 352 4.07 -24.98 8.29
C PRO A 352 5.52 -24.55 8.53
N LEU A 353 5.72 -23.53 9.36
CA LEU A 353 7.06 -23.24 9.88
C LEU A 353 7.47 -24.33 10.87
N ASP A 354 8.77 -24.57 10.99
CA ASP A 354 9.33 -25.55 11.94
C ASP A 354 9.01 -25.18 13.39
N GLU A 355 8.87 -23.88 13.67
CA GLU A 355 8.46 -23.35 14.97
C GLU A 355 7.31 -22.34 14.84
N GLU A 356 6.32 -22.47 15.73
CA GLU A 356 5.29 -21.45 15.89
C GLU A 356 5.83 -20.27 16.69
N VAL A 357 5.82 -19.07 16.10
CA VAL A 357 6.29 -17.85 16.75
C VAL A 357 5.10 -16.96 17.10
N SER A 358 5.15 -16.25 18.24
CA SER A 358 4.14 -15.22 18.52
C SER A 358 4.22 -14.10 17.47
N SER A 359 3.09 -13.48 17.12
CA SER A 359 3.11 -12.32 16.22
C SER A 359 3.98 -11.19 16.76
N LEU A 360 4.03 -11.00 18.08
CA LEU A 360 4.87 -9.98 18.72
C LEU A 360 6.37 -10.25 18.53
N ASP A 361 6.82 -11.45 18.86
CA ASP A 361 8.23 -11.82 18.72
C ASP A 361 8.68 -11.78 17.25
N PHE A 362 7.79 -12.19 16.35
CA PHE A 362 8.05 -12.13 14.91
C PHE A 362 8.18 -10.69 14.40
N LEU A 363 7.32 -9.77 14.83
CA LEU A 363 7.44 -8.35 14.49
C LEU A 363 8.75 -7.74 15.02
N ASN A 364 9.14 -8.07 16.24
CA ASN A 364 10.42 -7.62 16.80
C ASN A 364 11.61 -8.14 15.99
N LYS A 365 11.57 -9.39 15.51
CA LYS A 365 12.61 -9.95 14.63
C LYS A 365 12.70 -9.17 13.31
N ILE A 366 11.56 -8.89 12.67
CA ILE A 366 11.51 -8.08 11.44
C ILE A 366 12.08 -6.68 11.68
N ASP A 367 11.67 -6.02 12.77
CA ASP A 367 12.12 -4.66 13.09
C ASP A 367 13.64 -4.61 13.30
N ASN A 368 14.21 -5.61 13.98
CA ASN A 368 15.65 -5.72 14.18
C ASN A 368 16.38 -5.95 12.85
N ALA A 369 15.95 -6.94 12.05
CA ALA A 369 16.54 -7.23 10.74
C ALA A 369 16.44 -6.03 9.78
N TYR A 370 15.31 -5.32 9.81
CA TYR A 370 15.11 -4.08 9.05
C TYR A 370 16.10 -3.00 9.48
N THR A 371 16.27 -2.79 10.78
CA THR A 371 17.19 -1.78 11.33
C THR A 371 18.65 -2.11 11.01
N ASP A 372 19.02 -3.39 11.04
CA ASP A 372 20.37 -3.84 10.69
C ASP A 372 20.68 -3.63 9.21
N LEU A 373 19.72 -3.93 8.31
CA LEU A 373 19.88 -3.76 6.87
C LEU A 373 19.75 -2.29 6.42
N TYR A 374 18.89 -1.52 7.07
CA TYR A 374 18.52 -0.15 6.69
C TYR A 374 18.51 0.78 7.92
N PRO A 375 19.66 1.05 8.56
CA PRO A 375 19.73 1.83 9.79
C PRO A 375 19.25 3.29 9.63
N ASN A 376 19.28 3.80 8.39
CA ASN A 376 18.75 5.12 8.04
C ASN A 376 17.53 5.02 7.12
N GLY A 377 16.88 3.85 7.02
CA GLY A 377 15.87 3.54 6.01
C GLY A 377 16.46 3.39 4.59
N PRO A 378 15.73 2.77 3.66
CA PRO A 378 16.20 2.55 2.29
C PRO A 378 16.40 3.87 1.53
N ASP A 379 17.40 3.89 0.65
CA ASP A 379 17.74 5.02 -0.21
C ASP A 379 17.15 4.88 -1.63
N GLY A 380 16.18 4.00 -1.82
CA GLY A 380 15.48 3.82 -3.10
C GLY A 380 14.74 2.50 -3.21
N ASP A 381 14.33 2.17 -4.43
CA ASP A 381 13.69 0.92 -4.75
C ASP A 381 14.68 -0.25 -4.61
N VAL A 382 14.37 -1.19 -3.71
CA VAL A 382 15.19 -2.38 -3.47
C VAL A 382 14.59 -3.58 -4.20
N VAL A 383 15.33 -4.12 -5.15
CA VAL A 383 14.96 -5.34 -5.89
C VAL A 383 15.11 -6.55 -4.98
N GLY A 384 14.09 -7.39 -4.93
CA GLY A 384 14.11 -8.65 -4.18
C GLY A 384 12.78 -9.01 -3.56
N ASP A 385 12.85 -9.95 -2.63
CA ASP A 385 11.75 -10.43 -1.82
C ASP A 385 11.97 -10.06 -0.34
N CYS A 386 10.88 -9.94 0.42
CA CYS A 386 10.95 -9.63 1.85
C CYS A 386 11.30 -10.84 2.73
N SER A 387 11.43 -12.03 2.16
CA SER A 387 11.94 -13.22 2.83
C SER A 387 13.27 -12.97 3.56
N ILE A 388 14.10 -12.06 3.05
CA ILE A 388 15.37 -11.66 3.67
C ILE A 388 15.27 -11.18 5.12
N PHE A 389 14.08 -10.80 5.60
CA PHE A 389 13.87 -10.35 6.99
C PHE A 389 13.46 -11.48 7.94
N PHE A 390 13.22 -12.70 7.43
CA PHE A 390 12.75 -13.83 8.23
C PHE A 390 13.22 -15.21 7.75
N GLU A 391 14.10 -15.29 6.73
CA GLU A 391 14.64 -16.54 6.18
C GLU A 391 15.34 -17.43 7.23
N ASP A 392 15.88 -16.85 8.30
CA ASP A 392 16.51 -17.59 9.42
C ASP A 392 15.51 -18.36 10.30
N LEU A 393 14.20 -18.29 10.00
CA LEU A 393 13.13 -19.02 10.70
C LEU A 393 12.67 -20.27 9.94
N GLY A 394 13.32 -20.57 8.81
CA GLY A 394 13.03 -21.73 7.95
C GLY A 394 13.79 -22.98 8.31
#